data_AF-A0A0F8XFF8-F1
#
_entry.id   AF-A0A0F8XFF8-F1
#
_cell.length_a   1.000
_cell.length_b   1.000
_cell.length_c   1.000
_cell.angle_alpha   90.00
_cell.angle_beta   90.00
_cell.angle_gamma   90.00
#
_symmetry.space_group_name_H-M   'P 1'
#
loop_
_entity.id
_entity.type
_entity.pdbx_description
1 polymer ?
#
loop_
_entity_poly.entity_id
_entity_poly.type
_entity_poly.pdbx_seq_one_letter_code
_entity_poly.pdbx_strand_id
1 'polypeptide(L)'
;KATCVQLFSSHAEKVAPKLLVIAIRGSTSKRKDWTVNFDDMGTGTDGDGGSFIDTAQNSETRSFQVHGGFLACAKAMADKVSGAVSSVLSDAEKEEPATEIQLLFTGHSAGGAVASLLYAHMMSKNSSPLTDLSSSHFSPILSEFRSIDCVVFGSPPVSKPGLDTYGTEHSTFLSIINEGDPVPRIDKDYIETLLLLYISPMPAFPVHRDLPPMRLDTAGTILFLKDGQPGFCAVAEDDSQKGIKNVLATTIFGNPRAHKMDIYLVKLGL
;
A
#
# COMPACT_ATOMS: atom_id res chain seq x y z
N LYS A 1 4.28 -15.09 -1.56
CA LYS A 1 4.23 -14.10 -2.66
C LYS A 1 5.63 -13.92 -3.21
N ALA A 2 5.80 -13.60 -4.50
CA ALA A 2 7.12 -13.27 -5.03
C ALA A 2 7.48 -11.82 -4.65
N THR A 3 8.72 -11.58 -4.30
CA THR A 3 9.28 -10.23 -4.12
C THR A 3 10.35 -10.05 -5.16
N CYS A 4 10.36 -8.90 -5.85
CA CYS A 4 11.51 -8.45 -6.61
C CYS A 4 12.22 -7.39 -5.77
N VAL A 5 13.52 -7.55 -5.54
CA VAL A 5 14.36 -6.52 -4.94
C VAL A 5 15.42 -6.16 -5.98
N GLN A 6 15.43 -4.92 -6.44
CA GLN A 6 16.29 -4.50 -7.54
C GLN A 6 16.82 -3.08 -7.33
N LEU A 7 18.12 -2.89 -7.57
CA LEU A 7 18.78 -1.60 -7.53
C LEU A 7 18.81 -0.98 -8.93
N PHE A 8 18.47 0.30 -9.02
CA PHE A 8 18.48 1.09 -10.24
C PHE A 8 19.43 2.26 -10.07
N SER A 9 20.20 2.54 -11.10
CA SER A 9 21.08 3.70 -11.18
C SER A 9 20.60 4.61 -12.30
N SER A 10 20.54 5.93 -12.04
CA SER A 10 20.26 6.88 -13.12
C SER A 10 21.45 6.93 -14.08
N HIS A 11 21.21 6.72 -15.38
CA HIS A 11 22.23 6.91 -16.41
C HIS A 11 22.50 8.38 -16.73
N ALA A 12 21.64 9.30 -16.26
CA ALA A 12 21.66 10.71 -16.67
C ALA A 12 22.65 11.56 -15.85
N GLU A 13 22.98 11.18 -14.62
CA GLU A 13 23.86 11.96 -13.74
C GLU A 13 24.80 11.07 -12.94
N LYS A 14 26.11 11.39 -12.95
CA LYS A 14 27.15 10.66 -12.22
C LYS A 14 27.01 10.68 -10.68
N VAL A 15 26.06 11.44 -10.13
CA VAL A 15 25.92 11.70 -8.68
C VAL A 15 24.47 11.52 -8.19
N ALA A 16 23.58 10.95 -9.02
CA ALA A 16 22.20 10.69 -8.57
C ALA A 16 22.15 9.53 -7.56
N PRO A 17 21.24 9.57 -6.56
CA PRO A 17 21.07 8.45 -5.65
C PRO A 17 20.61 7.21 -6.43
N LYS A 18 21.03 6.03 -5.97
CA LYS A 18 20.52 4.76 -6.48
C LYS A 18 19.15 4.49 -5.87
N LEU A 19 18.23 3.94 -6.66
CA LEU A 19 16.89 3.57 -6.21
C LEU A 19 16.81 2.07 -6.00
N LEU A 20 16.64 1.63 -4.75
CA LEU A 20 16.39 0.24 -4.40
C LEU A 20 14.87 0.00 -4.33
N VAL A 21 14.33 -0.80 -5.24
CA VAL A 21 12.89 -1.09 -5.30
C VAL A 21 12.60 -2.47 -4.72
N ILE A 22 11.69 -2.51 -3.75
CA ILE A 22 11.08 -3.72 -3.19
C ILE A 22 9.66 -3.83 -3.74
N ALA A 23 9.47 -4.63 -4.80
CA ALA A 23 8.18 -4.86 -5.42
C ALA A 23 7.53 -6.15 -4.88
N ILE A 24 6.40 -6.00 -4.19
CA ILE A 24 5.63 -7.11 -3.63
C ILE A 24 4.56 -7.54 -4.63
N ARG A 25 4.65 -8.79 -5.10
CA ARG A 25 3.66 -9.36 -6.04
C ARG A 25 2.29 -9.51 -5.38
N GLY A 26 1.26 -9.04 -6.08
CA GLY A 26 -0.14 -9.28 -5.72
C GLY A 26 -0.60 -10.73 -5.91
N SER A 27 -1.88 -10.99 -5.65
CA SER A 27 -2.46 -12.32 -5.81
C SER A 27 -2.57 -12.70 -7.30
N THR A 28 -2.17 -13.92 -7.66
CA THR A 28 -2.12 -14.34 -9.08
C THR A 28 -3.07 -15.47 -9.46
N SER A 29 -3.77 -16.07 -8.50
CA SER A 29 -4.73 -17.12 -8.83
C SER A 29 -6.07 -16.50 -9.20
N LYS A 30 -6.52 -16.74 -10.44
CA LYS A 30 -7.85 -16.38 -10.95
C LYS A 30 -8.93 -16.74 -9.91
N ARG A 31 -9.61 -15.74 -9.35
CA ARG A 31 -10.78 -15.80 -8.44
C ARG A 31 -10.58 -16.51 -7.08
N LYS A 32 -9.85 -17.62 -7.01
CA LYS A 32 -9.70 -18.43 -5.78
C LYS A 32 -8.84 -17.74 -4.70
N ASP A 33 -7.79 -17.02 -5.10
CA ASP A 33 -6.99 -16.21 -4.15
C ASP A 33 -7.80 -15.03 -3.61
N TRP A 34 -8.75 -14.49 -4.38
CA TRP A 34 -9.58 -13.39 -3.91
C TRP A 34 -10.49 -13.91 -2.80
N THR A 35 -11.29 -14.93 -3.06
CA THR A 35 -12.29 -15.45 -2.10
C THR A 35 -11.64 -15.91 -0.78
N VAL A 36 -10.44 -16.48 -0.80
CA VAL A 36 -9.71 -16.87 0.41
C VAL A 36 -9.17 -15.66 1.19
N ASN A 37 -8.79 -14.56 0.52
CA ASN A 37 -8.50 -13.30 1.20
C ASN A 37 -9.79 -12.62 1.73
N PHE A 38 -10.96 -12.85 1.09
CA PHE A 38 -12.27 -12.37 1.54
C PHE A 38 -12.81 -13.13 2.76
N ASP A 39 -12.53 -14.43 2.88
CA ASP A 39 -12.97 -15.23 4.04
C ASP A 39 -12.38 -14.70 5.36
N ASP A 40 -11.19 -14.10 5.31
CA ASP A 40 -10.53 -13.49 6.47
C ASP A 40 -11.01 -12.05 6.77
N MET A 41 -11.92 -11.49 5.96
CA MET A 41 -12.60 -10.21 6.26
C MET A 41 -13.79 -10.36 7.22
N GLY A 42 -14.16 -11.59 7.57
CA GLY A 42 -15.27 -11.91 8.47
C GLY A 42 -14.88 -11.92 9.94
N THR A 43 -13.63 -12.25 10.26
CA THR A 43 -13.06 -12.01 11.57
C THR A 43 -12.34 -10.67 11.47
N GLY A 44 -12.91 -9.62 12.05
CA GLY A 44 -12.08 -8.47 12.39
C GLY A 44 -10.95 -9.06 13.24
N THR A 45 -9.77 -9.22 12.65
CA THR A 45 -8.67 -9.71 13.45
C THR A 45 -8.38 -8.58 14.41
N ASP A 46 -8.74 -8.80 15.66
CA ASP A 46 -8.00 -8.39 16.86
C ASP A 46 -6.56 -8.93 16.79
N GLY A 47 -5.97 -8.97 15.59
CA GLY A 47 -4.57 -9.23 15.39
C GLY A 47 -3.91 -8.05 16.02
N ASP A 48 -3.18 -8.31 17.09
CA ASP A 48 -2.26 -7.38 17.74
C ASP A 48 -1.18 -6.96 16.73
N GLY A 49 -1.60 -6.16 15.75
CA GLY A 49 -0.76 -5.43 14.81
C GLY A 49 0.06 -4.40 15.55
N GLY A 50 -0.31 -4.05 16.80
CA GLY A 50 0.51 -3.30 17.74
C GLY A 50 1.94 -3.80 17.72
N SER A 51 2.17 -5.08 18.00
CA SER A 51 3.54 -5.65 17.99
C SER A 51 4.30 -5.62 16.65
N PHE A 52 3.63 -5.45 15.50
CA PHE A 52 4.28 -5.49 14.18
C PHE A 52 4.49 -4.09 13.60
N ILE A 53 3.54 -3.18 13.77
CA ILE A 53 3.57 -1.83 13.22
C ILE A 53 3.54 -0.76 14.32
N ASP A 54 3.98 -1.07 15.55
CA ASP A 54 4.02 -0.10 16.65
C ASP A 54 4.84 1.14 16.27
N THR A 55 4.14 2.20 15.92
CA THR A 55 4.72 3.47 15.53
C THR A 55 4.50 4.45 16.67
N ALA A 56 5.21 4.27 17.78
CA ALA A 56 5.22 5.28 18.85
C ALA A 56 6.06 6.49 18.39
N GLN A 57 5.51 7.35 17.53
CA GLN A 57 5.98 8.71 17.40
C GLN A 57 5.24 9.57 18.43
N ASN A 58 5.98 10.29 19.28
CA ASN A 58 5.48 11.26 20.26
C ASN A 58 4.77 10.67 21.51
N SER A 59 5.29 9.57 22.06
CA SER A 59 4.91 9.02 23.38
C SER A 59 3.50 8.45 23.52
N GLU A 60 2.70 8.41 22.46
CA GLU A 60 1.40 7.72 22.43
C GLU A 60 1.50 6.47 21.55
N THR A 61 1.36 5.29 22.18
CA THR A 61 1.20 4.02 21.46
C THR A 61 -0.12 4.05 20.70
N ARG A 62 -0.06 4.07 19.36
CA ARG A 62 -1.25 4.04 18.51
C ARG A 62 -1.61 2.58 18.24
N SER A 63 -2.78 2.15 18.70
CA SER A 63 -3.28 0.81 18.36
C SER A 63 -3.82 0.80 16.93
N PHE A 64 -3.40 -0.20 16.16
CA PHE A 64 -3.89 -0.43 14.81
C PHE A 64 -4.67 -1.74 14.76
N GLN A 65 -5.89 -1.66 14.23
CA GLN A 65 -6.56 -2.84 13.71
C GLN A 65 -6.05 -3.07 12.28
N VAL A 66 -5.60 -4.28 11.96
CA VAL A 66 -4.99 -4.59 10.65
C VAL A 66 -5.67 -5.80 10.04
N HIS A 67 -5.75 -5.84 8.71
CA HIS A 67 -6.22 -7.02 7.98
C HIS A 67 -5.31 -8.24 8.23
N GLY A 68 -5.87 -9.29 8.84
CA GLY A 68 -5.16 -10.52 9.23
C GLY A 68 -4.35 -11.18 8.11
N GLY A 69 -4.99 -11.44 6.97
CA GLY A 69 -4.33 -12.08 5.82
C GLY A 69 -3.13 -11.30 5.26
N PHE A 70 -3.24 -9.97 5.17
CA PHE A 70 -2.11 -9.13 4.77
C PHE A 70 -1.02 -9.08 5.84
N LEU A 71 -1.39 -9.02 7.12
CA LEU A 71 -0.45 -9.06 8.25
C LEU A 71 0.33 -10.38 8.29
N ALA A 72 -0.35 -11.51 8.12
CA ALA A 72 0.28 -12.82 8.07
C ALA A 72 1.27 -12.92 6.89
N CYS A 73 0.88 -12.39 5.72
CA CYS A 73 1.79 -12.29 4.58
C CYS A 73 3.02 -11.42 4.88
N ALA A 74 2.83 -10.24 5.48
CA ALA A 74 3.91 -9.31 5.80
C ALA A 74 4.89 -9.94 6.82
N LYS A 75 4.38 -10.52 7.90
CA LYS A 75 5.18 -11.24 8.92
C LYS A 75 6.02 -12.35 8.28
N ALA A 76 5.43 -13.17 7.41
CA ALA A 76 6.13 -14.26 6.73
C ALA A 76 7.16 -13.79 5.68
N MET A 77 7.16 -12.49 5.34
CA MET A 77 8.03 -11.90 4.32
C MET A 77 9.13 -11.02 4.90
N ALA A 78 8.98 -10.49 6.12
CA ALA A 78 9.91 -9.53 6.71
C ALA A 78 11.37 -10.00 6.65
N ASP A 79 11.68 -11.21 7.13
CA ASP A 79 13.05 -11.77 7.12
C ASP A 79 13.62 -12.02 5.72
N LYS A 80 12.75 -12.36 4.76
CA LYS A 80 13.18 -12.59 3.37
C LYS A 80 13.49 -11.29 2.67
N VAL A 81 12.68 -10.26 2.94
CA VAL A 81 12.89 -8.91 2.42
C VAL A 81 14.17 -8.32 3.01
N SER A 82 14.38 -8.44 4.32
CA SER A 82 15.60 -7.94 4.95
C SER A 82 16.85 -8.62 4.38
N GLY A 83 16.86 -9.96 4.29
CA GLY A 83 18.00 -10.68 3.71
C GLY A 83 18.29 -10.31 2.26
N ALA A 84 17.25 -10.10 1.44
CA ALA A 84 17.41 -9.68 0.05
C ALA A 84 17.94 -8.25 -0.07
N VAL A 85 17.43 -7.31 0.75
CA VAL A 85 17.92 -5.94 0.82
C VAL A 85 19.39 -5.92 1.26
N SER A 86 19.73 -6.62 2.34
CA SER A 86 21.11 -6.74 2.82
C SER A 86 22.05 -7.25 1.73
N SER A 87 21.65 -8.29 1.00
CA SER A 87 22.45 -8.83 -0.10
C SER A 87 22.71 -7.79 -1.19
N VAL A 88 21.68 -7.06 -1.63
CA VAL A 88 21.81 -6.04 -2.68
C VAL A 88 22.66 -4.86 -2.23
N LEU A 89 22.50 -4.44 -0.96
CA LEU A 89 23.30 -3.36 -0.39
C LEU A 89 24.77 -3.75 -0.27
N SER A 90 25.07 -4.96 0.23
CA SER A 90 26.44 -5.46 0.32
C SER A 90 27.13 -5.60 -1.03
N ASP A 91 26.38 -5.89 -2.09
CA ASP A 91 26.95 -5.93 -3.44
C ASP A 91 27.16 -4.52 -4.00
N ALA A 92 26.21 -3.59 -3.78
CA ALA A 92 26.36 -2.18 -4.15
C ALA A 92 27.56 -1.50 -3.47
N GLU A 93 27.81 -1.80 -2.19
CA GLU A 93 28.96 -1.28 -1.43
C GLU A 93 30.30 -1.71 -2.03
N LYS A 94 30.41 -2.94 -2.55
CA LYS A 94 31.64 -3.43 -3.18
C LYS A 94 31.92 -2.74 -4.51
N GLU A 95 30.87 -2.37 -5.24
CA GLU A 95 30.98 -1.70 -6.53
C GLU A 95 31.36 -0.22 -6.37
N GLU A 96 30.60 0.52 -5.54
CA GLU A 96 30.76 1.97 -5.37
C GLU A 96 30.44 2.42 -3.94
N PRO A 97 31.44 2.43 -3.04
CA PRO A 97 31.27 2.93 -1.68
C PRO A 97 30.91 4.43 -1.68
N ALA A 98 30.00 4.84 -0.79
CA ALA A 98 29.47 6.20 -0.60
C ALA A 98 28.38 6.70 -1.58
N THR A 99 27.63 5.81 -2.23
CA THR A 99 26.44 6.21 -3.00
C THR A 99 25.22 6.34 -2.09
N GLU A 100 24.49 7.47 -2.17
CA GLU A 100 23.19 7.61 -1.50
C GLU A 100 22.17 6.64 -2.09
N ILE A 101 21.36 6.00 -1.23
CA ILE A 101 20.34 5.05 -1.66
C ILE A 101 18.96 5.55 -1.19
N GLN A 102 18.01 5.57 -2.13
CA GLN A 102 16.59 5.73 -1.85
C GLN A 102 15.94 4.35 -1.88
N LEU A 103 15.11 4.04 -0.88
CA LEU A 103 14.39 2.78 -0.80
C LEU A 103 12.93 3.00 -1.19
N LEU A 104 12.38 2.15 -2.06
CA LEU A 104 10.99 2.21 -2.48
C LEU A 104 10.29 0.87 -2.26
N PHE A 105 9.30 0.85 -1.36
CA PHE A 105 8.32 -0.22 -1.29
C PHE A 105 7.21 0.01 -2.31
N THR A 106 6.87 -1.01 -3.08
CA THR A 106 5.77 -0.90 -4.04
C THR A 106 5.02 -2.21 -4.21
N GLY A 107 3.80 -2.11 -4.72
CA GLY A 107 2.96 -3.25 -5.03
C GLY A 107 1.63 -2.82 -5.61
N HIS A 108 1.03 -3.72 -6.39
CA HIS A 108 -0.32 -3.57 -6.94
C HIS A 108 -1.30 -4.48 -6.19
N SER A 109 -2.53 -4.03 -6.00
CA SER A 109 -3.60 -4.83 -5.39
C SER A 109 -3.20 -5.34 -4.00
N ALA A 110 -3.44 -6.63 -3.70
CA ALA A 110 -2.99 -7.29 -2.47
C ALA A 110 -1.47 -7.27 -2.25
N GLY A 111 -0.66 -6.96 -3.28
CA GLY A 111 0.78 -6.75 -3.14
C GLY A 111 1.06 -5.39 -2.49
N GLY A 112 0.30 -4.36 -2.88
CA GLY A 112 0.35 -3.03 -2.27
C GLY A 112 0.06 -3.07 -0.78
N ALA A 113 -0.99 -3.78 -0.35
CA ALA A 113 -1.34 -3.90 1.06
C ALA A 113 -0.22 -4.52 1.91
N VAL A 114 0.48 -5.54 1.38
CA VAL A 114 1.62 -6.16 2.07
C VAL A 114 2.85 -5.24 2.03
N ALA A 115 3.09 -4.54 0.93
CA ALA A 115 4.17 -3.55 0.83
C ALA A 115 3.99 -2.42 1.86
N SER A 116 2.76 -1.91 2.01
CA SER A 116 2.39 -0.91 3.02
C SER A 116 2.68 -1.36 4.45
N LEU A 117 2.39 -2.63 4.78
CA LEU A 117 2.68 -3.19 6.10
C LEU A 117 4.17 -3.43 6.35
N LEU A 118 4.92 -3.84 5.33
CA LEU A 118 6.37 -3.99 5.42
C LEU A 118 7.07 -2.64 5.58
N TYR A 119 6.61 -1.63 4.85
CA TYR A 119 7.05 -0.24 5.02
C TYR A 119 6.79 0.24 6.45
N ALA A 120 5.55 0.12 6.94
CA ALA A 120 5.22 0.51 8.30
C ALA A 120 6.02 -0.28 9.36
N HIS A 121 6.26 -1.57 9.13
CA HIS A 121 7.10 -2.39 10.01
C HIS A 121 8.55 -1.91 10.04
N MET A 122 9.15 -1.64 8.87
CA MET A 122 10.51 -1.11 8.78
C MET A 122 10.67 0.21 9.54
N MET A 123 9.63 1.06 9.51
CA MET A 123 9.61 2.34 10.22
C MET A 123 9.16 2.24 11.69
N SER A 124 8.82 1.04 12.16
CA SER A 124 8.36 0.80 13.53
C SER A 124 9.53 0.71 14.53
N LYS A 125 9.25 0.79 15.83
CA LYS A 125 10.26 0.62 16.88
C LYS A 125 10.54 -0.84 17.26
N ASN A 126 9.86 -1.79 16.61
CA ASN A 126 9.98 -3.20 16.93
C ASN A 126 11.29 -3.73 16.38
N SER A 127 12.18 -4.24 17.24
CA SER A 127 13.43 -4.82 16.77
C SER A 127 13.17 -6.04 15.88
N SER A 128 13.59 -5.94 14.63
CA SER A 128 13.60 -7.01 13.64
C SER A 128 14.74 -6.80 12.65
N PRO A 129 15.16 -7.84 11.91
CA PRO A 129 16.15 -7.69 10.86
C PRO A 129 15.79 -6.64 9.80
N LEU A 130 14.50 -6.35 9.61
CA LEU A 130 14.03 -5.34 8.66
C LEU A 130 14.12 -3.92 9.24
N THR A 131 13.84 -3.72 10.53
CA THR A 131 14.01 -2.40 11.17
C THR A 131 15.47 -2.05 11.38
N ASP A 132 16.32 -3.05 11.59
CA ASP A 132 17.76 -2.86 11.76
C ASP A 132 18.38 -2.22 10.52
N LEU A 133 17.84 -2.51 9.31
CA LEU A 133 18.25 -1.89 8.05
C LEU A 133 18.00 -0.38 7.97
N SER A 134 16.98 0.13 8.66
CA SER A 134 16.72 1.57 8.75
C SER A 134 17.51 2.27 9.85
N SER A 135 18.24 1.54 10.69
CA SER A 135 19.06 2.12 11.75
C SER A 135 20.48 2.43 11.25
N SER A 136 21.06 3.53 11.73
CA SER A 136 22.48 3.93 11.49
C SER A 136 23.53 2.89 11.87
N HIS A 137 23.15 1.76 12.46
CA HIS A 137 24.04 0.68 12.85
C HIS A 137 24.25 -0.39 11.78
N PHE A 138 23.48 -0.38 10.68
CA PHE A 138 23.51 -1.45 9.68
C PHE A 138 24.83 -1.51 8.88
N SER A 139 25.40 -0.36 8.53
CA SER A 139 26.73 -0.28 7.92
C SER A 139 27.39 1.02 8.32
N PRO A 140 28.65 0.99 8.82
CA PRO A 140 29.39 2.22 9.12
C PRO A 140 29.78 3.01 7.85
N ILE A 141 29.55 2.47 6.65
CA ILE A 141 29.96 3.06 5.36
C ILE A 141 28.76 3.48 4.50
N LEU A 142 27.62 2.79 4.57
CA LEU A 142 26.37 3.33 4.02
C LEU A 142 25.79 4.32 5.01
N SER A 143 25.74 5.60 4.63
CA SER A 143 24.82 6.54 5.26
C SER A 143 23.41 5.95 5.22
N GLU A 144 22.61 6.22 6.25
CA GLU A 144 21.17 5.87 6.27
C GLU A 144 20.50 6.17 4.92
N PHE A 145 19.44 5.42 4.59
CA PHE A 145 18.67 5.67 3.37
C PHE A 145 18.27 7.14 3.28
N ARG A 146 18.50 7.77 2.13
CA ARG A 146 18.12 9.18 1.90
C ARG A 146 16.62 9.40 2.09
N SER A 147 15.82 8.46 1.59
CA SER A 147 14.38 8.37 1.79
C SER A 147 13.95 6.91 1.80
N ILE A 148 12.86 6.64 2.52
CA ILE A 148 12.17 5.35 2.48
C ILE A 148 10.75 5.64 2.05
N ASP A 149 10.47 5.37 0.78
CA ASP A 149 9.21 5.69 0.13
C ASP A 149 8.33 4.44 0.01
N CYS A 150 7.02 4.64 -0.03
CA CYS A 150 6.05 3.60 -0.32
C CYS A 150 5.03 4.12 -1.34
N VAL A 151 4.98 3.50 -2.53
CA VAL A 151 4.02 3.86 -3.58
C VAL A 151 3.27 2.61 -4.01
N VAL A 152 1.96 2.58 -3.77
CA VAL A 152 1.12 1.42 -4.05
C VAL A 152 -0.01 1.75 -5.02
N PHE A 153 -0.48 0.74 -5.77
CA PHE A 153 -1.46 0.91 -6.84
C PHE A 153 -2.70 0.04 -6.60
N GLY A 154 -3.88 0.66 -6.52
CA GLY A 154 -5.15 -0.04 -6.35
C GLY A 154 -5.15 -0.96 -5.13
N SER A 155 -4.45 -0.57 -4.06
CA SER A 155 -4.34 -1.39 -2.85
C SER A 155 -5.67 -1.40 -2.10
N PRO A 156 -6.11 -2.55 -1.56
CA PRO A 156 -7.27 -2.60 -0.68
C PRO A 156 -6.97 -1.87 0.65
N PRO A 157 -8.01 -1.57 1.45
CA PRO A 157 -7.86 -1.07 2.82
C PRO A 157 -7.03 -2.03 3.69
N VAL A 158 -6.19 -1.48 4.56
CA VAL A 158 -5.15 -2.24 5.29
C VAL A 158 -5.32 -2.19 6.80
N SER A 159 -5.58 -1.00 7.36
CA SER A 159 -5.61 -0.79 8.80
C SER A 159 -6.63 0.27 9.23
N LYS A 160 -6.95 0.29 10.52
CA LYS A 160 -7.70 1.37 11.18
C LYS A 160 -6.99 1.78 12.47
N PRO A 161 -6.60 3.06 12.64
CA PRO A 161 -6.62 4.10 11.59
C PRO A 161 -5.72 3.72 10.40
N GLY A 162 -5.94 4.38 9.25
CA GLY A 162 -5.08 4.21 8.07
C GLY A 162 -3.61 4.48 8.39
N LEU A 163 -2.71 3.71 7.76
CA LEU A 163 -1.28 3.94 7.87
C LEU A 163 -0.93 5.27 7.19
N ASP A 164 -0.12 6.09 7.84
CA ASP A 164 0.36 7.36 7.31
C ASP A 164 1.87 7.28 7.02
N THR A 165 2.46 8.32 6.43
CA THR A 165 3.92 8.38 6.25
C THR A 165 4.62 8.31 7.61
N TYR A 166 5.52 7.34 7.78
CA TYR A 166 6.36 7.19 8.96
C TYR A 166 7.79 7.52 8.53
N GLY A 167 8.42 8.56 9.08
CA GLY A 167 9.84 8.82 8.77
C GLY A 167 10.23 10.29 8.62
N THR A 168 11.26 10.52 7.82
CA THR A 168 11.88 11.82 7.54
C THR A 168 10.97 12.70 6.66
N GLU A 169 11.19 14.01 6.66
CA GLU A 169 10.48 14.98 5.80
C GLU A 169 10.61 14.68 4.29
N HIS A 170 11.52 13.79 3.91
CA HIS A 170 11.80 13.42 2.51
C HIS A 170 11.12 12.12 2.07
N SER A 171 10.50 11.38 3.00
CA SER A 171 9.84 10.11 2.70
C SER A 171 8.39 10.33 2.28
N THR A 172 7.92 9.53 1.31
CA THR A 172 6.61 9.66 0.70
C THR A 172 5.83 8.35 0.81
N PHE A 173 4.57 8.41 1.27
CA PHE A 173 3.65 7.27 1.24
C PHE A 173 2.40 7.59 0.40
N LEU A 174 2.33 7.06 -0.81
CA LEU A 174 1.24 7.29 -1.77
C LEU A 174 0.45 6.01 -2.08
N SER A 175 -0.86 6.16 -2.13
CA SER A 175 -1.79 5.18 -2.67
C SER A 175 -2.47 5.73 -3.91
N ILE A 176 -2.10 5.19 -5.06
CA ILE A 176 -2.62 5.61 -6.36
C ILE A 176 -3.85 4.76 -6.67
N ILE A 177 -4.99 5.43 -6.90
CA ILE A 177 -6.29 4.79 -7.10
C ILE A 177 -6.92 5.30 -8.39
N ASN A 178 -7.33 4.39 -9.27
CA ASN A 178 -8.14 4.75 -10.43
C ASN A 178 -9.59 4.98 -10.04
N GLU A 179 -10.21 6.02 -10.62
CA GLU A 179 -11.66 6.13 -10.64
C GLU A 179 -12.29 4.84 -11.20
N GLY A 180 -13.32 4.33 -10.50
CA GLY A 180 -13.99 3.10 -10.88
C GLY A 180 -13.35 1.81 -10.34
N ASP A 181 -12.14 1.84 -9.77
CA ASP A 181 -11.50 0.65 -9.19
C ASP A 181 -12.23 0.19 -7.91
N PRO A 182 -12.82 -1.03 -7.88
CA PRO A 182 -13.49 -1.55 -6.69
C PRO A 182 -12.54 -1.91 -5.54
N VAL A 183 -11.26 -2.18 -5.81
CA VAL A 183 -10.35 -2.79 -4.82
C VAL A 183 -10.05 -1.90 -3.62
N PRO A 184 -9.80 -0.59 -3.78
CA PRO A 184 -9.52 0.28 -2.65
C PRO A 184 -10.70 0.52 -1.71
N ARG A 185 -11.91 0.07 -2.09
CA ARG A 185 -13.09 0.06 -1.23
C ARG A 185 -13.44 -1.33 -0.72
N ILE A 186 -12.72 -2.37 -1.15
CA ILE A 186 -13.20 -3.73 -0.99
C ILE A 186 -13.13 -4.15 0.48
N ASP A 187 -14.31 -4.28 1.08
CA ASP A 187 -14.54 -4.96 2.35
C ASP A 187 -15.67 -5.99 2.17
N LYS A 188 -15.83 -6.88 3.15
CA LYS A 188 -16.81 -7.97 3.08
C LYS A 188 -18.22 -7.45 2.77
N ASP A 189 -18.68 -6.47 3.54
CA ASP A 189 -20.05 -5.95 3.48
C ASP A 189 -20.27 -5.19 2.16
N TYR A 190 -19.23 -4.49 1.68
CA TYR A 190 -19.23 -3.83 0.38
C TYR A 190 -19.33 -4.83 -0.78
N ILE A 191 -18.58 -5.93 -0.76
CA ILE A 191 -18.71 -6.99 -1.77
C ILE A 191 -20.10 -7.58 -1.78
N GLU A 192 -20.65 -7.91 -0.61
CA GLU A 192 -21.99 -8.47 -0.51
C GLU A 192 -23.00 -7.50 -1.14
N THR A 193 -22.87 -6.20 -0.86
CA THR A 193 -23.70 -5.15 -1.48
C THR A 193 -23.51 -5.09 -3.01
N LEU A 194 -22.26 -5.13 -3.51
CA LEU A 194 -21.99 -5.13 -4.95
C LEU A 194 -22.59 -6.37 -5.64
N LEU A 195 -22.42 -7.56 -5.06
CA LEU A 195 -22.97 -8.81 -5.61
C LEU A 195 -24.49 -8.75 -5.65
N LEU A 196 -25.14 -8.27 -4.58
CA LEU A 196 -26.57 -8.05 -4.55
C LEU A 196 -27.02 -7.08 -5.65
N LEU A 197 -26.27 -5.99 -5.90
CA LEU A 197 -26.56 -5.06 -6.98
C LEU A 197 -26.42 -5.69 -8.37
N TYR A 198 -25.40 -6.53 -8.60
CA TYR A 198 -25.20 -7.21 -9.89
C TYR A 198 -26.28 -8.24 -10.22
N ILE A 199 -26.85 -8.89 -9.21
CA ILE A 199 -27.90 -9.92 -9.41
C ILE A 199 -29.32 -9.36 -9.30
N SER A 200 -29.49 -8.14 -8.77
CA SER A 200 -30.79 -7.51 -8.62
C SER A 200 -31.33 -7.04 -9.98
N PRO A 201 -32.65 -7.13 -10.21
CA PRO A 201 -33.26 -6.53 -11.39
C PRO A 201 -33.02 -5.01 -11.39
N MET A 202 -32.81 -4.45 -12.57
CA MET A 202 -32.60 -3.00 -12.71
C MET A 202 -33.85 -2.26 -12.17
N PRO A 203 -33.69 -1.35 -11.20
CA PRO A 203 -34.83 -0.69 -10.61
C PRO A 203 -35.48 0.25 -11.63
N ALA A 204 -36.82 0.37 -11.58
CA ALA A 204 -37.57 1.26 -12.47
C ALA A 204 -37.31 2.76 -12.18
N PHE A 205 -36.75 3.08 -11.02
CA PHE A 205 -36.42 4.42 -10.57
C PHE A 205 -35.03 4.43 -9.91
N PRO A 206 -34.34 5.58 -9.86
CA PRO A 206 -33.09 5.70 -9.11
C PRO A 206 -33.31 5.32 -7.63
N VAL A 207 -32.54 4.35 -7.14
CA VAL A 207 -32.57 3.94 -5.73
C VAL A 207 -31.31 4.47 -5.07
N HIS A 208 -31.47 5.30 -4.05
CA HIS A 208 -30.37 5.62 -3.16
C HIS A 208 -30.11 4.40 -2.26
N ARG A 209 -28.89 3.88 -2.32
CA ARG A 209 -28.43 2.76 -1.50
C ARG A 209 -27.29 3.29 -0.64
N ASP A 210 -27.51 3.35 0.66
CA ASP A 210 -26.41 3.59 1.59
C ASP A 210 -25.44 2.42 1.50
N LEU A 211 -24.16 2.73 1.32
CA LEU A 211 -23.11 1.72 1.33
C LEU A 211 -22.69 1.44 2.77
N PRO A 212 -22.33 0.18 3.10
CA PRO A 212 -21.82 -0.13 4.42
C PRO A 212 -20.55 0.68 4.73
N PRO A 213 -20.33 1.07 6.00
CA PRO A 213 -19.15 1.84 6.37
C PRO A 213 -17.87 1.04 6.12
N MET A 214 -16.80 1.72 5.71
CA MET A 214 -15.49 1.10 5.56
C MET A 214 -14.96 0.59 6.91
N ARG A 215 -14.63 -0.70 6.97
CA ARG A 215 -14.13 -1.35 8.20
C ARG A 215 -12.67 -0.99 8.49
N LEU A 216 -11.87 -0.86 7.44
CA LEU A 216 -10.47 -0.43 7.47
C LEU A 216 -10.28 0.74 6.50
N ASP A 217 -9.18 1.46 6.66
CA ASP A 217 -8.80 2.60 5.84
C ASP A 217 -7.69 2.21 4.85
N THR A 218 -7.63 2.93 3.73
CA THR A 218 -6.51 2.86 2.79
C THR A 218 -5.26 3.47 3.42
N ALA A 219 -4.11 2.84 3.18
CA ALA A 219 -2.81 3.35 3.64
C ALA A 219 -2.27 4.47 2.72
N GLY A 220 -1.52 5.40 3.29
CA GLY A 220 -0.86 6.51 2.59
C GLY A 220 -1.80 7.63 2.14
N THR A 221 -1.21 8.70 1.62
CA THR A 221 -1.93 9.79 0.96
C THR A 221 -2.49 9.30 -0.37
N ILE A 222 -3.76 9.60 -0.64
CA ILE A 222 -4.47 9.07 -1.80
C ILE A 222 -4.28 10.00 -2.99
N LEU A 223 -3.73 9.45 -4.08
CA LEU A 223 -3.70 10.07 -5.40
C LEU A 223 -4.78 9.41 -6.26
N PHE A 224 -5.92 10.09 -6.43
CA PHE A 224 -7.06 9.56 -7.19
C PHE A 224 -7.03 10.02 -8.66
N LEU A 225 -6.90 9.06 -9.58
CA LEU A 225 -6.79 9.27 -11.01
C LEU A 225 -8.17 9.28 -11.68
N LYS A 226 -8.68 10.48 -11.94
CA LYS A 226 -9.98 10.72 -12.58
C LYS A 226 -9.94 10.44 -14.09
N ASP A 227 -11.07 10.04 -14.67
CA ASP A 227 -11.21 9.78 -16.12
C ASP A 227 -11.45 11.06 -16.95
N GLY A 228 -11.34 12.25 -16.34
CA GLY A 228 -11.50 13.54 -17.03
C GLY A 228 -12.92 13.86 -17.49
N GLN A 229 -13.90 12.98 -17.23
CA GLN A 229 -15.33 13.24 -17.48
C GLN A 229 -15.96 13.91 -16.24
N PRO A 230 -16.60 15.08 -16.38
CA PRO A 230 -17.32 15.70 -15.27
C PRO A 230 -18.55 14.87 -14.91
N GLY A 231 -18.66 14.38 -13.66
CA GLY A 231 -19.96 13.96 -13.11
C GLY A 231 -20.03 12.73 -12.20
N PHE A 232 -19.01 11.87 -12.09
CA PHE A 232 -19.11 10.67 -11.25
C PHE A 232 -18.40 10.79 -9.89
N CYS A 233 -17.32 11.56 -9.80
CA CYS A 233 -16.57 11.81 -8.56
C CYS A 233 -15.98 13.24 -8.55
N ALA A 234 -16.83 14.24 -8.30
CA ALA A 234 -16.36 15.61 -8.06
C ALA A 234 -15.69 15.71 -6.68
N VAL A 235 -14.42 15.34 -6.61
CA VAL A 235 -13.56 15.63 -5.45
C VAL A 235 -12.97 17.01 -5.67
N ALA A 236 -13.32 17.99 -4.82
CA ALA A 236 -12.65 19.28 -4.79
C ALA A 236 -11.15 19.09 -4.48
N GLU A 237 -10.30 20.04 -4.86
CA GLU A 237 -8.93 20.06 -4.34
C GLU A 237 -9.02 20.09 -2.81
N ASP A 238 -8.48 19.05 -2.17
CA ASP A 238 -8.61 18.83 -0.74
C ASP A 238 -7.32 18.28 -0.16
N ASP A 239 -6.49 19.20 0.32
CA ASP A 239 -5.25 18.91 1.03
C ASP A 239 -5.48 18.02 2.26
N SER A 240 -6.69 18.04 2.85
CA SER A 240 -7.05 17.26 4.03
C SER A 240 -7.50 15.82 3.72
N GLN A 241 -7.58 15.45 2.44
CA GLN A 241 -7.98 14.11 1.98
C GLN A 241 -9.39 13.67 2.45
N LYS A 242 -10.22 14.58 2.99
CA LYS A 242 -11.57 14.26 3.47
C LYS A 242 -12.53 13.97 2.30
N GLY A 243 -12.49 14.77 1.25
CA GLY A 243 -13.32 14.64 0.06
C GLY A 243 -13.02 13.34 -0.69
N ILE A 244 -11.74 13.03 -0.89
CA ILE A 244 -11.31 11.79 -1.58
C ILE A 244 -11.70 10.55 -0.78
N LYS A 245 -11.51 10.56 0.55
CA LYS A 245 -11.93 9.47 1.45
C LYS A 245 -13.45 9.34 1.49
N ASN A 246 -14.19 10.45 1.52
CA ASN A 246 -15.64 10.44 1.46
C ASN A 246 -16.15 9.84 0.15
N VAL A 247 -15.55 10.21 -0.99
CA VAL A 247 -15.90 9.62 -2.29
C VAL A 247 -15.65 8.13 -2.31
N LEU A 248 -14.50 7.65 -1.82
CA LEU A 248 -14.23 6.21 -1.68
C LEU A 248 -15.27 5.49 -0.80
N ALA A 249 -15.69 6.12 0.29
CA ALA A 249 -16.65 5.54 1.23
C ALA A 249 -18.11 5.59 0.74
N THR A 250 -18.48 6.52 -0.14
CA THR A 250 -19.88 6.75 -0.53
C THR A 250 -20.20 6.42 -1.98
N THR A 251 -19.19 6.20 -2.82
CA THR A 251 -19.37 5.89 -4.24
C THR A 251 -19.26 4.41 -4.53
N ILE A 252 -20.11 3.94 -5.45
CA ILE A 252 -20.02 2.58 -6.00
C ILE A 252 -18.94 2.55 -7.07
N PHE A 253 -17.77 2.00 -6.74
CA PHE A 253 -16.75 1.63 -7.70
C PHE A 253 -16.90 0.15 -8.06
N GLY A 254 -17.25 -0.11 -9.32
CA GLY A 254 -17.59 -1.45 -9.81
C GLY A 254 -17.01 -1.76 -11.18
N ASN A 255 -15.97 -1.04 -11.61
CA ASN A 255 -15.30 -1.32 -12.89
C ASN A 255 -14.03 -2.15 -12.65
N PRO A 256 -14.08 -3.50 -12.65
CA PRO A 256 -12.90 -4.33 -12.42
C PRO A 256 -11.82 -4.16 -13.50
N ARG A 257 -12.12 -3.51 -14.64
CA ARG A 257 -11.10 -3.16 -15.63
C ARG A 257 -10.21 -2.02 -15.15
N ALA A 258 -10.76 -1.07 -14.38
CA ALA A 258 -10.00 0.05 -13.81
C ALA A 258 -8.91 -0.41 -12.85
N HIS A 259 -9.05 -1.61 -12.27
CA HIS A 259 -8.04 -2.20 -11.39
C HIS A 259 -6.78 -2.71 -12.12
N LYS A 260 -6.81 -2.91 -13.44
CA LYS A 260 -5.66 -3.48 -14.16
C LYS A 260 -4.47 -2.52 -14.15
N MET A 261 -3.27 -3.03 -13.91
CA MET A 261 -2.04 -2.22 -13.90
C MET A 261 -1.83 -1.46 -15.22
N ASP A 262 -2.19 -2.05 -16.37
CA ASP A 262 -2.12 -1.36 -17.67
C ASP A 262 -2.93 -0.05 -17.70
N ILE A 263 -4.06 0.02 -16.98
CA ILE A 263 -4.87 1.24 -16.90
C ILE A 263 -4.19 2.29 -16.02
N TYR A 264 -3.51 1.87 -14.94
CA TYR A 264 -2.69 2.78 -14.13
C TYR A 264 -1.55 3.39 -14.96
N LEU A 265 -0.84 2.57 -15.73
CA LEU A 265 0.26 3.04 -16.59
C LEU A 265 -0.24 4.07 -17.61
N VAL A 266 -1.32 3.75 -18.33
CA VAL A 266 -1.92 4.66 -19.32
C VAL A 266 -2.32 6.00 -18.69
N LYS A 267 -2.94 5.99 -17.50
CA LYS A 267 -3.37 7.21 -16.82
C LYS A 267 -2.21 8.05 -16.28
N LEU A 268 -1.09 7.41 -15.96
CA LEU A 268 0.14 8.09 -15.52
C LEU A 268 1.03 8.53 -16.70
N GLY A 269 0.67 8.17 -17.94
CA GLY A 269 1.46 8.49 -19.13
C GLY A 269 2.74 7.66 -19.25
N LEU A 270 2.75 6.44 -18.71
CA LEU A 270 3.89 5.50 -18.71
C LEU A 270 3.69 4.35 -19.70
#